data_AF-A0A7X9DMN6-F1
#
_entry.id   AF-A0A7X9DMN6-F1
#
_cell.length_a   1.000
_cell.length_b   1.000
_cell.length_c   1.000
_cell.angle_alpha   90.00
_cell.angle_beta   90.00
_cell.angle_gamma   90.00
#
_symmetry.space_group_name_H-M   'P 1'
#
loop_
_entity.id
_entity.type
_entity.pdbx_description
1 polymer ?
#
loop_
_entity_poly.entity_id
_entity_poly.type
_entity_poly.pdbx_seq_one_letter_code
_entity_poly.pdbx_strand_id
1 'polypeptide(L)' 'MQLIIEKPGTFLSVHNGMFHVRNDEGERDIPVDKVSSIYLSKASAVSTEALMLAVENEIEVLLIDRKG' A
#
# COMPACT_ATOMS: atom_id res chain seq x y z
N MET A 1 -11.06 -1.33 -4.42
CA MET A 1 -10.96 -2.12 -3.18
C MET A 1 -10.07 -1.36 -2.21
N GLN A 2 -10.33 -1.47 -0.91
CA GLN A 2 -9.48 -0.84 0.10
C GLN A 2 -8.29 -1.74 0.42
N LEU A 3 -7.07 -1.22 0.32
CA LEU A 3 -5.85 -1.93 0.71
C LEU A 3 -5.49 -1.56 2.15
N ILE A 4 -5.50 -2.53 3.06
CA ILE A 4 -5.18 -2.31 4.48
C ILE A 4 -3.83 -2.98 4.77
N ILE A 5 -2.82 -2.18 5.12
CA ILE A 5 -1.46 -2.64 5.43
C ILE A 5 -1.20 -2.47 6.94
N GLU A 6 -1.63 -3.46 7.72
CA GLU A 6 -1.49 -3.48 9.19
C GLU A 6 -0.43 -4.46 9.71
N LYS A 7 -0.07 -5.46 8.91
CA LYS A 7 0.87 -6.51 9.34
C LYS A 7 2.30 -5.93 9.44
N PRO A 8 2.96 -6.04 10.60
CA PRO A 8 4.34 -5.59 10.76
C PRO A 8 5.29 -6.24 9.75
N GLY A 9 6.24 -5.46 9.23
CA GLY A 9 7.19 -5.94 8.23
C GLY A 9 6.61 -6.06 6.81
N THR A 10 5.38 -5.59 6.59
CA THR A 10 4.85 -5.44 5.24
C THR A 10 5.44 -4.20 4.58
N PHE A 11 5.94 -4.38 3.35
CA PHE A 11 6.47 -3.33 2.50
C PHE A 11 5.56 -3.12 1.29
N LEU A 12 5.15 -1.87 1.07
CA LEU A 12 4.41 -1.44 -0.11
C LEU A 12 5.35 -0.70 -1.06
N SER A 13 5.52 -1.22 -2.27
CA SER A 13 6.32 -0.61 -3.34
C SER A 13 5.58 -0.64 -4.67
N VAL A 14 6.25 -0.29 -5.75
CA VAL A 14 5.73 -0.44 -7.12
C VAL A 14 6.47 -1.58 -7.82
N HIS A 15 5.75 -2.39 -8.58
CA HIS A 15 6.31 -3.38 -9.49
C HIS A 15 5.50 -3.37 -10.78
N ASN A 16 6.15 -3.08 -11.92
CA ASN A 16 5.52 -2.97 -13.23
C ASN A 16 4.26 -2.06 -13.25
N GLY A 17 4.34 -0.90 -12.56
CA GLY A 17 3.23 0.06 -12.49
C GLY A 17 2.05 -0.39 -11.63
N MET A 18 2.20 -1.46 -10.85
CA MET A 18 1.20 -1.96 -9.90
C MET A 18 1.68 -1.78 -8.46
N PHE A 19 0.75 -1.75 -7.52
CA PHE A 19 1.09 -1.81 -6.11
C PHE A 19 1.62 -3.21 -5.77
N HIS A 20 2.86 -3.26 -5.30
CA HIS A 20 3.52 -4.49 -4.89
C HIS A 20 3.56 -4.56 -3.37
N VAL A 21 2.90 -5.58 -2.82
CA VAL A 21 2.87 -5.84 -1.37
C VAL A 21 3.77 -7.03 -1.09
N ARG A 22 4.73 -6.86 -0.18
CA ARG A 22 5.66 -7.92 0.24
C ARG A 22 5.68 -8.06 1.75
N ASN A 23 5.61 -9.29 2.24
CA ASN A 23 5.83 -9.63 3.63
C ASN A 23 6.38 -11.07 3.74
N ASP A 24 6.41 -11.62 4.95
CA ASP A 24 6.82 -12.98 5.30
C ASP A 24 5.90 -14.10 4.74
N GLU A 25 4.66 -13.78 4.35
CA GLU A 25 3.73 -14.73 3.72
C GLU A 25 3.90 -14.78 2.20
N GLY A 26 4.53 -13.75 1.61
CA GLY A 26 4.87 -13.71 0.20
C GLY A 26 4.71 -12.34 -0.43
N GLU A 27 4.49 -12.36 -1.74
CA GLU A 27 4.46 -11.19 -2.60
C GLU A 27 3.17 -11.17 -3.45
N ARG A 28 2.61 -9.98 -3.63
CA ARG A 28 1.41 -9.80 -4.46
C ARG A 28 1.44 -8.45 -5.18
N ASP A 29 1.16 -8.50 -6.48
CA ASP A 29 0.89 -7.32 -7.29
C ASP A 29 -0.61 -7.04 -7.36
N ILE A 30 -0.99 -5.77 -7.21
CA ILE A 30 -2.35 -5.29 -7.23
C ILE A 30 -2.46 -4.17 -8.26
N PRO A 31 -3.24 -4.38 -9.33
CA PRO A 31 -3.53 -3.35 -10.33
C PRO A 31 -4.12 -2.09 -9.69
N VAL A 32 -3.65 -0.93 -10.14
CA VAL A 32 -4.00 0.38 -9.58
C VAL A 32 -5.50 0.67 -9.71
N ASP A 33 -6.09 0.30 -10.84
CA ASP A 33 -7.53 0.41 -11.15
C ASP A 33 -8.43 -0.39 -10.20
N LYS A 34 -7.85 -1.36 -9.46
CA LYS A 34 -8.56 -2.15 -8.46
C LYS A 34 -8.45 -1.57 -7.06
N VAL A 35 -7.62 -0.56 -6.81
CA VAL A 35 -7.40 0.06 -5.50
C VAL A 35 -8.15 1.38 -5.42
N SER A 36 -9.02 1.52 -4.43
CA SER A 36 -9.78 2.75 -4.19
C SER A 36 -9.18 3.61 -3.09
N SER A 37 -8.47 3.00 -2.14
CA SER A 37 -7.78 3.69 -1.05
C SER A 37 -6.75 2.75 -0.41
N ILE A 38 -5.76 3.33 0.26
CA ILE A 38 -4.67 2.63 0.94
C ILE A 38 -4.59 3.10 2.40
N TYR A 39 -4.66 2.17 3.34
CA TYR A 39 -4.60 2.43 4.76
C TYR A 39 -3.28 1.86 5.28
N LEU A 40 -2.37 2.75 5.68
CA LEU A 40 -1.01 2.39 6.11
C LEU A 40 -0.90 2.52 7.62
N SER A 41 -0.61 1.40 8.29
CA SER A 41 -0.29 1.43 9.72
C SER A 41 1.17 1.83 9.97
N LYS A 42 1.47 2.28 11.19
CA LYS A 42 2.84 2.53 11.67
C LYS A 42 3.79 1.31 11.60
N ALA A 43 3.25 0.11 11.44
CA ALA A 43 4.04 -1.12 11.37
C ALA A 43 4.47 -1.48 9.94
N SER A 44 4.00 -0.72 8.95
CA SER A 44 4.30 -0.90 7.54
C SER A 44 5.40 0.06 7.06
N ALA A 45 6.11 -0.35 6.03
CA ALA A 45 7.01 0.53 5.28
C ALA A 45 6.43 0.74 3.87
N VAL A 46 6.66 1.92 3.31
CA VAL A 46 6.18 2.29 1.97
C VAL A 46 7.29 3.01 1.22
N SER A 47 7.45 2.72 -0.07
CA SER A 47 8.35 3.50 -0.93
C SER A 47 7.71 4.83 -1.32
N THR A 48 8.53 5.86 -1.50
CA THR A 48 8.03 7.14 -2.04
C THR A 48 7.37 6.99 -3.41
N GLU A 49 7.87 6.05 -4.22
CA GLU A 49 7.28 5.72 -5.52
C GLU A 49 5.85 5.19 -5.41
N ALA A 50 5.55 4.33 -4.43
CA ALA A 50 4.19 3.85 -4.19
C ALA A 50 3.25 4.98 -3.75
N LEU A 51 3.75 5.93 -2.95
CA LEU A 51 2.99 7.13 -2.58
C LEU A 51 2.73 8.02 -3.81
N MET A 52 3.71 8.21 -4.68
CA MET A 52 3.54 8.96 -5.93
C MET A 52 2.52 8.30 -6.84
N LEU A 53 2.60 6.98 -7.03
CA LEU A 53 1.64 6.24 -7.86
C LEU A 53 0.21 6.39 -7.35
N ALA A 54 0.02 6.38 -6.03
CA ALA A 54 -1.29 6.65 -5.43
C ALA A 54 -1.77 8.07 -5.74
N VAL A 55 -0.91 9.08 -5.56
CA VAL A 55 -1.25 10.48 -5.88
C VAL A 55 -1.62 10.67 -7.35
N GLU A 56 -0.83 10.11 -8.27
CA GLU A 56 -1.04 10.20 -9.72
C GLU A 56 -2.37 9.60 -10.18
N ASN A 57 -2.88 8.61 -9.44
CA ASN A 57 -4.13 7.92 -9.74
C ASN A 57 -5.28 8.35 -8.81
N GLU A 58 -5.11 9.46 -8.07
CA GLU A 58 -6.10 10.00 -7.15
C GLU A 58 -6.58 8.99 -6.09
N ILE A 59 -5.68 8.09 -5.68
CA ILE A 59 -5.92 7.08 -4.65
C ILE A 59 -5.59 7.69 -3.29
N GLU A 60 -6.60 7.74 -2.42
CA GLU A 60 -6.44 8.22 -1.05
C GLU A 60 -5.49 7.32 -0.25
N VAL A 61 -4.52 7.93 0.42
CA VAL A 61 -3.60 7.26 1.36
C VAL A 61 -3.84 7.79 2.76
N LEU A 62 -4.29 6.91 3.67
CA LEU A 62 -4.56 7.24 5.06
C LEU A 62 -3.51 6.60 5.96
N LEU A 63 -2.85 7.41 6.79
CA LEU A 63 -1.97 6.92 7.84
C LEU A 63 -2.82 6.65 9.09
N ILE A 64 -2.91 5.39 9.50
CA ILE A 64 -3.73 4.94 10.62
C ILE A 64 -2.87 4.47 11.80
N ASP A 65 -3.41 4.57 13.01
CA ASP A 65 -2.80 3.97 14.19
C ASP A 65 -3.68 2.86 14.78
N ARG A 66 -3.21 2.20 15.84
CA ARG A 66 -3.94 1.05 16.44
C ARG A 66 -5.30 1.41 17.02
N LYS A 67 -5.65 2.70 17.13
CA LYS A 67 -6.92 3.19 17.65
C LYS A 67 -7.94 3.53 16.56
N GLY A 68 -7.55 3.43 15.28
CA GLY A 68 -8.32 3.92 14.13
C GLY A 68 -7.88 5.33 13.78
#